data_AF-A0AAU4MB08-F1
#
_entry.id   AF-A0AAU4MB08-F1
#
_cell.length_a   1.000
_cell.length_b   1.000
_cell.length_c   1.000
_cell.angle_alpha   90.00
_cell.angle_beta   90.00
_cell.angle_gamma   90.00
#
_symmetry.space_group_name_H-M   'P 1'
#
loop_
_entity.id
_entity.type
_entity.pdbx_description
1 polymer ?
#
loop_
_entity_poly.entity_id
_entity_poly.type
_entity_poly.pdbx_seq_one_letter_code
_entity_poly.pdbx_strand_id
1 'polypeptide(L)'
;MYRQGDVLIVPVEEALVPASTGALPRQPRDARGRLVLALGEVTGHAHAVVGPGELLREPGPFAAAWLRLPEGGRVVHEEHAVIPLPKGWYRVVRQREYTPGAVRVVAD
;
A
#
# COMPACT_ATOMS: atom_id res chain seq x y z
N MET A 1 -6.79 -10.00 -5.59
CA MET A 1 -5.71 -8.98 -5.54
C MET A 1 -6.21 -7.71 -6.21
N TYR A 2 -5.73 -6.55 -5.79
CA TYR A 2 -6.10 -5.25 -6.33
C TYR A 2 -4.85 -4.53 -6.81
N ARG A 3 -4.96 -3.81 -7.92
CA ARG A 3 -3.85 -3.03 -8.48
C ARG A 3 -4.32 -1.62 -8.74
N GLN A 4 -3.55 -0.64 -8.28
CA GLN A 4 -3.68 0.74 -8.67
C GLN A 4 -2.27 1.21 -9.02
N GLY A 5 -1.99 1.21 -10.31
CA GLY A 5 -0.68 1.57 -10.82
C GLY A 5 0.47 0.72 -10.41
N ASP A 6 1.45 1.36 -9.79
CA ASP A 6 2.64 0.74 -9.23
C ASP A 6 2.36 0.08 -7.87
N VAL A 7 1.14 0.14 -7.34
CA VAL A 7 0.77 -0.51 -6.07
C VAL A 7 -0.06 -1.77 -6.32
N LEU A 8 0.45 -2.90 -5.85
CA LEU A 8 -0.27 -4.17 -5.72
C LEU A 8 -0.69 -4.39 -4.26
N ILE A 9 -1.97 -4.68 -4.06
CA ILE A 9 -2.58 -4.91 -2.75
C ILE A 9 -3.13 -6.33 -2.76
N VAL A 10 -2.48 -7.21 -2.00
CA VAL A 10 -2.77 -8.64 -1.98
C VAL A 10 -3.48 -8.97 -0.67
N PRO A 11 -4.74 -9.45 -0.69
CA PRO A 11 -5.39 -9.94 0.53
C PRO A 11 -4.56 -11.04 1.18
N VAL A 12 -4.48 -11.02 2.50
CA VAL A 12 -3.79 -12.03 3.30
C VAL A 12 -4.75 -12.50 4.39
N GLU A 13 -4.90 -13.81 4.53
CA GLU A 13 -5.63 -14.38 5.65
C GLU A 13 -4.93 -14.01 6.96
N GLU A 14 -5.67 -13.65 8.01
CA GLU A 14 -5.08 -13.17 9.27
C GLU A 14 -4.10 -14.18 9.89
N ALA A 15 -4.39 -15.49 9.77
CA ALA A 15 -3.52 -16.56 10.23
C ALA A 15 -2.16 -16.64 9.49
N LEU A 16 -2.06 -16.03 8.31
CA LEU A 16 -0.84 -15.98 7.48
C LEU A 16 -0.08 -14.65 7.63
N VAL A 17 -0.59 -13.71 8.42
CA VAL A 17 0.13 -12.47 8.74
C VAL A 17 1.29 -12.82 9.69
N PRO A 18 2.55 -12.45 9.36
CA PRO A 18 3.68 -12.73 10.23
C PRO A 18 3.47 -12.18 11.65
N ALA A 19 3.80 -12.99 12.67
CA ALA A 19 3.67 -12.57 14.06
C ALA A 19 4.51 -11.31 14.38
N SER A 20 5.62 -11.11 13.64
CA SER A 20 6.48 -9.93 13.76
C SER A 20 5.84 -8.64 13.23
N THR A 21 4.73 -8.70 12.49
CA THR A 21 4.07 -7.52 11.92
C THR A 21 3.67 -6.51 12.99
N GLY A 22 3.24 -6.97 14.17
CA GLY A 22 2.86 -6.09 15.29
C GLY A 22 4.02 -5.24 15.86
N ALA A 23 5.27 -5.63 15.60
CA ALA A 23 6.46 -4.88 16.03
C ALA A 23 6.95 -3.88 14.96
N LEU A 24 6.35 -3.87 13.76
CA LEU A 24 6.74 -2.98 12.69
C LEU A 24 6.32 -1.52 12.97
N PRO A 25 7.09 -0.53 12.48
CA PRO A 25 6.69 0.87 12.59
C PRO A 25 5.36 1.17 11.91
N ARG A 26 4.39 1.66 12.68
CA ARG A 26 3.12 2.19 12.18
C ARG A 26 3.40 3.49 11.41
N GLN A 27 2.96 3.55 10.17
CA GLN A 27 3.10 4.72 9.32
C GLN A 27 2.10 5.78 9.77
N PRO A 28 2.53 7.05 9.94
CA PRO A 28 1.61 8.13 10.23
C PRO A 28 0.67 8.35 9.04
N ARG A 29 -0.50 8.91 9.34
CA ARG A 29 -1.39 9.43 8.30
C ARG A 29 -0.82 10.74 7.75
N ASP A 30 -1.11 11.03 6.49
CA ASP A 30 -0.77 12.33 5.90
C ASP A 30 -1.62 13.47 6.53
N ALA A 31 -1.33 14.71 6.14
CA ALA A 31 -2.08 15.88 6.62
C ALA A 31 -3.58 15.86 6.27
N ARG A 32 -3.99 15.00 5.32
CA ARG A 32 -5.39 14.79 4.92
C ARG A 32 -6.00 13.57 5.65
N GLY A 33 -5.29 12.97 6.60
CA GLY A 33 -5.75 11.82 7.37
C GLY A 33 -5.71 10.49 6.60
N ARG A 34 -5.03 10.42 5.45
CA ARG A 34 -4.96 9.21 4.61
C ARG A 34 -3.77 8.33 4.98
N LEU A 35 -3.90 7.02 4.76
CA LEU A 35 -2.77 6.08 4.83
C LEU A 35 -2.10 6.01 3.45
N VAL A 36 -0.92 6.61 3.31
CA VAL A 36 -0.21 6.65 2.02
C VAL A 36 0.53 5.32 1.79
N LEU A 37 0.08 4.55 0.80
CA LEU A 37 0.69 3.28 0.40
C LEU A 37 1.99 3.52 -0.38
N ALA A 38 1.92 4.42 -1.35
CA ALA A 38 3.04 4.92 -2.14
C ALA A 38 2.74 6.35 -2.62
N LEU A 39 3.79 7.14 -2.84
CA LEU A 39 3.68 8.40 -3.57
C LEU A 39 3.60 8.07 -5.06
N GLY A 40 2.67 8.71 -5.76
CA GLY A 40 2.58 8.64 -7.22
C GLY A 40 3.79 9.31 -7.87
N GLU A 41 3.91 9.14 -9.19
CA GLU A 41 5.04 9.69 -9.95
C GLU A 41 4.98 11.22 -10.07
N VAL A 42 3.76 11.75 -10.17
CA VAL A 42 3.52 13.20 -10.17
C VAL A 42 3.57 13.71 -8.74
N THR A 43 4.34 14.78 -8.52
CA THR A 43 4.46 15.41 -7.20
C THR A 43 3.08 15.83 -6.70
N GLY A 44 2.67 15.28 -5.56
CA GLY A 44 1.36 15.56 -4.95
C GLY A 44 0.31 14.47 -5.18
N HIS A 45 0.57 13.50 -6.06
CA HIS A 45 -0.28 12.32 -6.22
C HIS A 45 0.13 11.23 -5.24
N ALA A 46 -0.84 10.45 -4.76
CA ALA A 46 -0.58 9.38 -3.80
C ALA A 46 -1.60 8.25 -3.90
N HIS A 47 -1.10 7.02 -3.95
CA HIS A 47 -1.93 5.84 -3.72
C HIS A 47 -2.20 5.77 -2.23
N ALA A 48 -3.43 6.07 -1.83
CA ALA A 48 -3.75 6.24 -0.41
C ALA A 48 -5.06 5.57 -0.04
N VAL A 49 -5.13 5.05 1.19
CA VAL A 49 -6.37 4.51 1.75
C VAL A 49 -7.06 5.57 2.59
N VAL A 50 -8.36 5.77 2.32
CA VAL A 50 -9.27 6.58 3.12
C VAL A 50 -10.10 5.66 4.01
N GLY A 51 -10.20 6.00 5.30
CA GLY A 51 -10.94 5.22 6.31
C GLY A 51 -10.08 4.78 7.50
N PRO A 52 -10.69 4.12 8.50
CA PRO A 52 -10.00 3.56 9.65
C PRO A 52 -9.06 2.41 9.22
N GLY A 53 -7.94 2.27 9.94
CA GLY A 53 -6.95 1.24 9.64
C GLY A 53 -5.53 1.66 9.98
N GLU A 54 -4.61 0.73 9.74
CA GLU A 54 -3.19 0.84 10.07
C GLU A 54 -2.34 0.39 8.89
N LEU A 55 -1.27 1.13 8.61
CA LEU A 55 -0.25 0.72 7.66
C LEU A 55 1.05 0.53 8.43
N LEU A 56 1.66 -0.65 8.32
CA LEU A 56 2.93 -0.99 8.96
C LEU A 56 3.96 -1.29 7.87
N ARG A 57 5.16 -0.72 7.96
CA ARG A 57 6.16 -0.86 6.88
C ARG A 57 7.36 -1.64 7.37
N GLU A 58 7.77 -2.63 6.59
CA GLU A 58 9.05 -3.29 6.80
C GLU A 58 10.20 -2.30 6.50
N PRO A 59 11.36 -2.43 7.17
CA PRO A 59 12.50 -1.57 6.91
C PRO A 59 13.10 -1.85 5.53
N GLY A 60 13.51 -0.80 4.82
CA GLY A 60 14.23 -0.89 3.56
C GLY A 60 13.49 -0.25 2.37
N PRO A 61 14.23 0.17 1.34
CA PRO A 61 13.68 0.96 0.23
C PRO A 61 12.65 0.24 -0.63
N PHE A 62 12.61 -1.10 -0.58
CA PHE A 62 11.73 -1.94 -1.41
C PHE A 62 10.93 -2.94 -0.57
N ALA A 63 10.87 -2.72 0.73
CA ALA A 63 10.22 -3.63 1.65
C ALA A 63 8.70 -3.54 1.52
N ALA A 64 8.02 -4.65 1.81
CA ALA A 64 6.57 -4.68 1.76
C ALA A 64 5.97 -3.84 2.89
N ALA A 65 4.71 -3.47 2.74
CA ALA A 65 3.92 -2.96 3.85
C ALA A 65 2.74 -3.89 4.14
N TRP A 66 2.28 -3.84 5.38
CA TRP A 66 1.13 -4.58 5.88
C TRP A 66 0.03 -3.58 6.19
N LEU A 67 -1.12 -3.76 5.56
CA LEU A 67 -2.28 -2.89 5.73
C LEU A 67 -3.39 -3.68 6.45
N ARG A 68 -3.87 -3.15 7.57
CA ARG A 68 -5.00 -3.68 8.31
C ARG A 68 -6.20 -2.75 8.18
N LEU A 69 -7.31 -3.27 7.66
CA LEU A 69 -8.57 -2.54 7.51
C LEU A 69 -9.67 -3.20 8.34
N PRO A 70 -9.96 -2.72 9.57
CA PRO A 70 -10.96 -3.35 10.43
C PRO A 70 -12.39 -3.27 9.87
N GLU A 71 -12.70 -2.20 9.14
CA GLU A 71 -14.03 -1.93 8.57
C GLU A 71 -14.02 -1.94 7.03
N GLY A 72 -12.89 -2.29 6.43
CA GLY A 72 -12.63 -2.04 5.01
C GLY A 72 -12.19 -0.60 4.76
N GLY A 73 -12.07 -0.25 3.48
CA GLY A 73 -11.58 1.06 3.08
C GLY A 73 -11.67 1.27 1.57
N ARG A 74 -11.14 2.39 1.10
CA ARG A 74 -11.07 2.71 -0.32
C ARG A 74 -9.68 3.21 -0.66
N VAL A 75 -9.07 2.62 -1.69
CA VAL A 75 -7.83 3.15 -2.28
C VAL A 75 -8.21 4.21 -3.29
N VAL A 76 -7.62 5.38 -3.13
CA VAL A 76 -7.80 6.54 -4.01
C VAL A 76 -6.44 6.93 -4.57
N HIS A 77 -6.48 7.45 -5.80
CA HIS A 77 -5.38 8.14 -6.45
C HIS A 77 -6.00 9.24 -7.30
N GLU A 78 -5.27 10.31 -7.53
CA GLU A 78 -5.73 11.47 -8.28
C GLU A 78 -6.07 11.13 -9.75
N GLU A 79 -5.43 10.11 -10.33
CA GLU A 79 -5.59 9.70 -11.74
C GLU A 79 -6.35 8.37 -11.93
N HIS A 80 -6.52 7.58 -10.86
CA HIS A 80 -7.12 6.25 -10.98
C HIS A 80 -8.50 6.16 -10.38
N ALA A 81 -9.30 5.24 -10.93
CA ALA A 81 -10.57 4.88 -10.32
C ALA A 81 -10.37 4.39 -8.88
N VAL A 82 -11.33 4.75 -8.03
CA VAL A 82 -11.37 4.32 -6.63
C VAL A 82 -11.57 2.81 -6.57
N ILE A 83 -10.78 2.15 -5.73
CA ILE A 83 -10.89 0.70 -5.52
C ILE A 83 -11.42 0.44 -4.10
N PRO A 84 -12.62 -0.17 -3.94
CA PRO A 84 -13.09 -0.61 -2.63
C PRO A 84 -12.28 -1.81 -2.14
N LEU A 85 -11.85 -1.76 -0.89
CA LEU A 85 -11.19 -2.85 -0.19
C LEU A 85 -12.10 -3.35 0.95
N PRO A 86 -12.46 -4.65 0.96
CA PRO A 86 -13.15 -5.26 2.09
C PRO A 86 -12.35 -5.17 3.40
N LYS A 87 -13.00 -5.46 4.51
CA LYS A 87 -12.31 -5.65 5.80
C LYS A 87 -11.28 -6.78 5.70
N GLY A 88 -10.14 -6.63 6.38
CA GLY A 88 -9.11 -7.67 6.46
C GLY A 88 -7.68 -7.15 6.42
N TRP A 89 -6.77 -8.09 6.21
CA TRP A 89 -5.34 -7.84 6.09
C TRP A 89 -4.89 -7.88 4.64
N TYR A 90 -3.90 -7.05 4.34
CA TYR A 90 -3.32 -6.96 3.01
C TYR A 90 -1.80 -6.81 3.08
N ARG A 91 -1.11 -7.47 2.15
CA ARG A 91 0.27 -7.17 1.82
C ARG A 91 0.29 -6.19 0.66
N VAL A 92 0.96 -5.07 0.87
CA VAL A 92 1.12 -3.99 -0.10
C VAL A 92 2.53 -4.06 -0.65
N VAL A 93 2.64 -4.19 -1.97
CA VAL A 93 3.90 -4.33 -2.69
C VAL A 93 3.95 -3.27 -3.78
N ARG A 94 5.08 -2.56 -3.88
CA ARG A 94 5.33 -1.65 -4.98
C ARG A 94 5.90 -2.42 -6.17
N GLN A 95 5.21 -2.41 -7.30
CA GLN A 95 5.61 -3.05 -8.54
C GLN A 95 6.73 -2.25 -9.22
N ARG A 96 7.67 -2.98 -9.83
CA ARG A 96 8.88 -2.40 -10.47
C ARG A 96 9.11 -2.97 -11.86
N GLU A 97 9.42 -2.10 -12.83
CA GLU A 97 9.69 -2.52 -14.20
C GLU A 97 11.14 -2.98 -14.28
N TYR A 98 11.32 -4.23 -14.70
CA TYR A 98 12.65 -4.76 -14.90
C TYR A 98 13.08 -4.55 -16.35
N THR A 99 14.04 -3.66 -16.58
CA THR A 99 14.78 -3.57 -17.84
C THR A 99 16.14 -4.23 -17.63
N PRO A 100 16.55 -5.24 -18.44
CA PRO A 100 17.89 -5.83 -18.31
C PRO A 100 18.96 -4.73 -18.43
N GLY A 101 19.75 -4.53 -17.37
CA GLY A 101 20.77 -3.47 -17.27
C GLY A 101 20.38 -2.23 -16.44
N ALA A 102 19.12 -2.10 -16.00
CA ALA A 102 18.71 -1.05 -15.05
C ALA A 102 17.43 -1.46 -14.28
N VAL A 103 17.49 -1.49 -12.94
CA VAL A 103 16.29 -1.66 -12.11
C VAL A 103 15.53 -0.33 -12.07
N ARG A 104 14.41 -0.23 -12.77
CA ARG A 104 13.51 0.95 -12.72
C ARG A 104 12.24 0.60 -11.93
N VAL A 105 11.54 1.60 -11.41
CA VAL A 105 10.21 1.40 -10.82
C VAL A 105 9.20 1.31 -11.97
N VAL A 106 8.13 0.50 -11.86
CA VAL A 106 7.09 0.43 -12.91
C VAL A 106 6.44 1.79 -12.90
N ALA A 107 6.43 2.44 -14.06
CA ALA A 107 5.61 3.61 -14.29
C ALA A 107 4.16 3.20 -14.54
N ASP A 108 3.25 4.00 -14.00
CA ASP A 108 1.80 3.87 -14.14
C ASP A 108 1.34 4.36 -15.52
#